data_AF-A0A965P7J3-F1
#
_entry.id   AF-A0A965P7J3-F1
#
_cell.length_a   1.000
_cell.length_b   1.000
_cell.length_c   1.000
_cell.angle_alpha   90.00
_cell.angle_beta   90.00
_cell.angle_gamma   90.00
#
_symmetry.space_group_name_H-M   'P 1'
#
loop_
_entity.id
_entity.type
_entity.pdbx_description
1 polymer ?
#
loop_
_entity_poly.entity_id
_entity_poly.type
_entity_poly.pdbx_seq_one_letter_code
_entity_poly.pdbx_strand_id
1 'polypeptide(L)'
;MNLLFDTSPEEVPDQKKKKTARKKPATEPARPAQVTEIRPVEIIGRSDGDYTCDCGSTYFDILDDFRGKWLIECCFCGFKMDVLAVRTLRPAVPEFVFFDGRHSGMTLAQVSETEQGMAYIKWCAEKHKSGSVKEACKEWLVSVGYTATQR
;
A
#
# COMPACT_ATOMS: atom_id res chain seq x y z
N MET A 1 -70.57 30.24 -11.47
CA MET A 1 -71.91 29.82 -11.00
C MET A 1 -72.28 28.53 -11.73
N ASN A 2 -72.90 27.61 -11.00
CA ASN A 2 -73.22 26.21 -11.32
C ASN A 2 -73.82 25.93 -12.70
N LEU A 3 -73.56 24.72 -13.20
CA LEU A 3 -74.51 23.67 -13.64
C LEU A 3 -73.65 22.42 -13.97
N LEU A 4 -73.33 21.52 -13.04
CA LEU A 4 -74.16 20.45 -12.48
C LEU A 4 -74.92 19.62 -13.54
N PHE A 5 -74.34 18.44 -13.82
CA PHE A 5 -74.93 17.14 -14.22
C PHE A 5 -75.81 17.06 -15.48
N ASP A 6 -75.30 16.34 -16.48
CA ASP A 6 -76.12 15.49 -17.33
C ASP A 6 -75.64 14.03 -17.23
N THR A 7 -76.59 13.24 -16.74
CA THR A 7 -76.71 11.80 -16.52
C THR A 7 -76.24 10.92 -17.70
N SER A 8 -75.64 9.75 -17.42
CA SER A 8 -76.40 8.49 -17.28
C SER A 8 -75.48 7.30 -16.94
N PRO A 9 -75.99 6.28 -16.20
CA PRO A 9 -75.20 5.21 -15.60
C PRO A 9 -75.06 4.02 -16.54
N GLU A 10 -73.88 3.40 -16.59
CA GLU A 10 -73.73 2.06 -17.16
C GLU A 10 -73.51 1.08 -15.99
N GLU A 11 -74.57 0.35 -15.68
CA GLU A 11 -74.56 -0.81 -14.79
C GLU A 11 -73.59 -1.84 -15.34
N VAL A 12 -72.52 -2.14 -14.59
CA VAL A 12 -71.69 -3.32 -14.86
C VAL A 12 -71.88 -4.32 -13.72
N PRO A 13 -72.34 -5.55 -14.03
CA PRO A 13 -72.89 -6.48 -13.05
C PRO A 13 -71.85 -7.11 -12.12
N ASP A 14 -72.38 -7.44 -10.95
CA ASP A 14 -71.90 -8.32 -9.88
C ASP A 14 -70.96 -9.45 -10.37
N GLN A 15 -69.64 -9.23 -10.29
CA GLN A 15 -68.66 -10.30 -10.43
C GLN A 15 -68.02 -10.63 -9.08
N LYS A 16 -68.67 -11.62 -8.45
CA LYS A 16 -68.20 -12.49 -7.37
C LYS A 16 -66.67 -12.49 -7.18
N LYS A 17 -66.27 -12.02 -5.99
CA LYS A 17 -64.95 -12.21 -5.37
C LYS A 17 -64.50 -13.68 -5.46
N LYS A 18 -63.66 -14.00 -6.44
CA LYS A 18 -62.75 -15.15 -6.35
C LYS A 18 -61.42 -14.67 -5.79
N LYS A 19 -61.25 -14.79 -4.47
CA LYS A 19 -59.96 -14.64 -3.79
C LYS A 19 -59.00 -15.72 -4.29
N THR A 20 -58.18 -15.39 -5.28
CA THR A 20 -56.97 -16.14 -5.61
C THR A 20 -55.87 -15.67 -4.68
N ALA A 21 -55.37 -16.57 -3.83
CA ALA A 21 -54.24 -16.32 -2.97
C ALA A 21 -53.00 -16.03 -3.83
N ARG A 22 -52.61 -14.75 -3.89
CA ARG A 22 -51.37 -14.31 -4.52
C ARG A 22 -50.21 -14.86 -3.69
N LYS A 23 -49.61 -15.95 -4.17
CA LYS A 23 -48.34 -16.47 -3.65
C LYS A 23 -47.33 -15.32 -3.74
N LYS A 24 -46.81 -14.89 -2.59
CA LYS A 24 -45.74 -13.88 -2.52
C LYS A 24 -44.58 -14.36 -3.40
N PRO A 25 -43.99 -13.52 -4.27
CA PRO A 25 -42.71 -13.87 -4.87
C PRO A 25 -41.72 -14.09 -3.71
N ALA A 26 -41.01 -15.21 -3.76
CA ALA A 26 -39.96 -15.50 -2.80
C ALA A 26 -38.94 -14.36 -2.87
N THR A 27 -38.72 -13.69 -1.74
CA THR A 27 -37.63 -12.74 -1.56
C THR A 27 -36.33 -13.48 -1.89
N GLU A 28 -35.75 -13.16 -3.03
CA GLU A 28 -34.42 -13.62 -3.39
C GLU A 28 -33.47 -13.20 -2.27
N PRO A 29 -32.71 -14.13 -1.65
CA PRO A 29 -31.79 -13.77 -0.58
C PRO A 29 -30.79 -12.77 -1.16
N ALA A 30 -30.72 -11.58 -0.55
CA ALA A 30 -29.75 -10.56 -0.89
C ALA A 30 -28.37 -11.24 -0.99
N ARG A 31 -27.76 -11.19 -2.19
CA ARG A 31 -26.37 -11.62 -2.36
C ARG A 31 -25.56 -10.88 -1.29
N PRO A 32 -24.81 -11.57 -0.43
CA PRO A 32 -23.93 -10.89 0.51
C PRO A 32 -23.00 -10.01 -0.31
N ALA A 33 -22.92 -8.72 0.06
CA ALA A 33 -21.96 -7.81 -0.54
C ALA A 33 -20.59 -8.48 -0.47
N GLN A 34 -19.98 -8.72 -1.63
CA GLN A 34 -18.64 -9.27 -1.69
C GLN A 34 -17.74 -8.28 -0.96
N VAL A 35 -17.23 -8.69 0.20
CA VAL A 35 -16.19 -7.97 0.90
C VAL A 35 -14.97 -8.09 0.01
N THR A 36 -14.71 -7.05 -0.79
CA THR A 36 -13.45 -6.94 -1.51
C THR A 36 -12.36 -6.91 -0.46
N GLU A 37 -11.58 -7.98 -0.38
CA GLU A 37 -10.41 -8.03 0.48
C GLU A 37 -9.55 -6.81 0.16
N ILE A 38 -9.39 -5.92 1.14
CA ILE A 38 -8.47 -4.80 1.05
C ILE A 38 -7.08 -5.42 1.15
N ARG A 39 -6.48 -5.71 -0.01
CA ARG A 39 -5.09 -6.14 -0.05
C ARG A 39 -4.24 -4.96 0.41
N PRO A 40 -3.34 -5.14 1.39
CA PRO A 40 -2.38 -4.11 1.72
C PRO A 40 -1.57 -3.82 0.45
N VAL A 41 -1.58 -2.56 0.00
CA VAL A 41 -0.72 -2.13 -1.10
C VAL A 41 0.70 -2.12 -0.53
N GLU A 42 1.54 -3.03 -1.01
CA GLU A 42 2.94 -3.07 -0.60
C GLU A 42 3.66 -1.84 -1.16
N ILE A 43 4.22 -1.02 -0.28
CA ILE A 43 4.99 0.15 -0.66
C ILE A 43 6.34 -0.35 -1.20
N ILE A 44 6.58 -0.16 -2.50
CA ILE A 44 7.79 -0.61 -3.20
C ILE A 44 9.00 0.25 -2.79
N GLY A 45 8.76 1.54 -2.52
CA GLY A 45 9.78 2.47 -2.10
C GLY A 45 9.21 3.85 -1.80
N ARG A 46 10.10 4.84 -1.63
CA ARG A 46 9.73 6.23 -1.35
C ARG A 46 10.58 7.18 -2.20
N SER A 47 9.96 8.22 -2.73
CA SER A 47 10.66 9.33 -3.38
C SER A 47 10.63 10.57 -2.48
N ASP A 48 11.81 11.16 -2.25
CA ASP A 48 11.97 12.38 -1.46
C ASP A 48 12.52 13.51 -2.35
N GLY A 49 11.70 14.52 -2.61
CA GLY A 49 12.13 15.77 -3.26
C GLY A 49 12.05 15.79 -4.79
N ASP A 50 11.70 14.69 -5.45
CA ASP A 50 11.58 14.64 -6.91
C ASP A 50 10.24 15.23 -7.42
N TYR A 51 9.21 15.24 -6.57
CA TYR A 51 7.86 15.67 -6.90
C TYR A 51 7.31 16.60 -5.82
N THR A 52 6.34 17.44 -6.20
CA THR A 52 5.62 18.32 -5.27
C THR A 52 4.13 18.07 -5.41
N CYS A 53 3.48 17.80 -4.28
CA CYS A 53 2.04 17.68 -4.20
C CYS A 53 1.41 19.06 -4.03
N ASP A 54 0.15 19.22 -4.43
CA ASP A 54 -0.63 20.44 -4.18
C ASP A 54 -0.75 20.79 -2.68
N CYS A 55 -0.63 19.79 -1.78
CA CYS A 55 -0.59 20.02 -0.34
C CYS A 55 0.77 20.57 0.17
N GLY A 56 1.74 20.76 -0.71
CA GLY A 56 3.08 21.25 -0.41
C GLY A 56 4.08 20.18 0.04
N SER A 57 3.67 18.91 0.12
CA SER A 57 4.59 17.82 0.47
C SER A 57 5.45 17.39 -0.72
N THR A 58 6.68 16.99 -0.43
CA THR A 58 7.62 16.37 -1.36
C THR A 58 7.84 14.87 -1.11
N TYR A 59 7.09 14.30 -0.17
CA TYR A 59 7.19 12.91 0.25
C TYR A 59 6.09 12.08 -0.40
N PHE A 60 6.50 11.09 -1.20
CA PHE A 60 5.58 10.17 -1.86
C PHE A 60 6.01 8.72 -1.73
N ASP A 61 5.06 7.85 -1.43
CA ASP A 61 5.24 6.40 -1.43
C ASP A 61 5.00 5.86 -2.84
N ILE A 62 5.86 4.95 -3.29
CA ILE A 62 5.80 4.32 -4.61
C ILE A 62 4.99 3.04 -4.48
N LEU A 63 3.82 2.99 -5.13
CA LEU A 63 2.86 1.89 -5.05
C LEU A 63 3.02 0.86 -6.16
N ASP A 64 3.42 1.31 -7.35
CA ASP A 64 3.59 0.45 -8.53
C ASP A 64 4.76 0.94 -9.38
N ASP A 65 5.50 0.02 -9.98
CA ASP A 65 6.51 0.30 -11.01
C ASP A 65 6.18 -0.52 -12.25
N PHE A 66 5.45 0.11 -13.18
CA PHE A 66 5.05 -0.53 -14.42
C PHE A 66 5.64 0.18 -15.63
N ARG A 67 6.54 -0.51 -16.33
CA ARG A 67 7.15 -0.06 -17.61
C ARG A 67 7.84 1.31 -17.49
N GLY A 68 8.52 1.57 -16.38
CA GLY A 68 9.24 2.83 -16.17
C GLY A 68 8.34 4.02 -15.82
N LYS A 69 7.10 3.74 -15.40
CA LYS A 69 6.22 4.71 -14.75
C LYS A 69 5.95 4.25 -13.34
N TRP A 70 6.00 5.19 -12.41
CA TRP A 70 5.65 4.95 -11.03
C TRP A 70 4.27 5.51 -10.73
N LEU A 71 3.45 4.69 -10.10
CA LEU A 71 2.28 5.18 -9.40
C LEU A 71 2.73 5.61 -8.00
N ILE A 72 2.72 6.91 -7.75
CA ILE A 72 3.12 7.46 -6.45
C ILE A 72 1.92 8.01 -5.69
N GLU A 73 1.93 7.88 -4.37
CA GLU A 73 0.92 8.39 -3.45
C GLU A 73 1.55 9.34 -2.43
N CYS A 74 1.01 10.55 -2.31
CA CYS A 74 1.47 11.50 -1.30
C CYS A 74 1.18 10.97 0.11
N CYS A 75 2.21 10.86 0.95
CA CYS A 75 2.09 10.32 2.32
C CYS A 75 1.14 11.12 3.23
N PHE A 76 0.83 12.37 2.87
CA PHE A 76 0.06 13.29 3.71
C PHE A 76 -1.41 13.40 3.30
N CYS A 77 -1.67 13.57 2.00
CA CYS A 77 -3.02 13.77 1.50
C CYS A 77 -3.58 12.60 0.69
N GLY A 78 -2.77 11.56 0.43
CA GLY A 78 -3.18 10.39 -0.36
C GLY A 78 -3.38 10.66 -1.85
N PHE A 79 -2.96 11.83 -2.34
CA PHE A 79 -3.05 12.16 -3.76
C PHE A 79 -2.16 11.22 -4.59
N LYS A 80 -2.74 10.65 -5.65
CA LYS A 80 -2.07 9.68 -6.52
C LYS A 80 -1.77 10.28 -7.88
N MET A 81 -0.57 10.04 -8.37
CA MET A 81 -0.19 10.46 -9.71
C MET A 81 0.78 9.47 -10.35
N ASP A 82 0.70 9.37 -11.68
CA ASP A 82 1.67 8.62 -12.48
C ASP A 82 2.82 9.53 -12.87
N VAL A 83 4.04 9.13 -12.52
CA VAL A 83 5.27 9.86 -12.85
C VAL A 83 6.22 8.98 -13.65
N LEU A 84 7.11 9.60 -14.41
CA LEU A 84 8.21 8.86 -15.03
C LEU A 84 9.19 8.42 -13.94
N ALA A 85 9.70 7.19 -14.00
CA ALA A 85 10.70 6.74 -13.04
C ALA A 85 11.99 7.56 -13.19
N VAL A 86 12.27 8.46 -12.23
CA VAL A 86 13.43 9.38 -12.30
C VAL A 86 14.73 8.72 -11.83
N ARG A 87 14.65 7.66 -11.01
CA ARG A 87 15.80 6.88 -10.52
C ARG A 87 15.47 5.40 -10.53
N THR A 88 16.45 4.50 -10.68
CA THR A 88 16.23 3.11 -10.28
C THR A 88 15.89 3.10 -8.79
N LEU A 89 14.66 2.70 -8.43
CA LEU A 89 14.29 2.38 -7.06
C LEU A 89 15.43 1.57 -6.46
N ARG A 90 16.20 2.14 -5.52
CA ARG A 90 16.91 1.26 -4.60
C ARG A 90 15.77 0.65 -3.80
N PRO A 91 15.52 -0.67 -3.89
CA PRO A 91 14.55 -1.29 -3.00
C PRO A 91 14.92 -0.85 -1.59
N ALA A 92 13.93 -0.51 -0.78
CA ALA A 92 14.14 -0.31 0.65
C ALA A 92 14.56 -1.68 1.21
N VAL A 93 15.85 -2.02 1.07
CA VAL A 93 16.41 -3.25 1.61
C VAL A 93 16.15 -3.14 3.11
N PRO A 94 15.45 -4.11 3.73
CA PRO A 94 15.14 -4.06 5.14
C PRO A 94 16.45 -3.83 5.90
N GLU A 95 16.57 -2.67 6.54
CA GLU A 95 17.81 -2.26 7.17
C GLU A 95 18.11 -3.23 8.32
N PHE A 96 19.24 -3.91 8.25
CA PHE A 96 19.64 -4.84 9.30
C PHE A 96 19.94 -4.04 10.58
N VAL A 97 19.21 -4.36 11.64
CA VAL A 97 19.40 -3.80 12.99
C VAL A 97 20.21 -4.78 13.83
N PHE A 98 21.24 -4.29 14.51
CA PHE A 98 21.96 -5.11 15.48
C PHE A 98 21.09 -5.38 16.70
N PHE A 99 20.88 -6.66 17.03
CA PHE A 99 20.10 -7.03 18.21
C PHE A 99 20.90 -6.94 19.52
N ASP A 100 22.22 -7.07 19.47
CA ASP A 100 23.09 -7.24 20.65
C ASP A 100 24.43 -6.50 20.47
N GLY A 101 25.13 -6.24 21.57
CA GLY A 101 26.46 -5.61 21.59
C GLY A 101 26.46 -4.08 21.67
N ARG A 102 27.64 -3.49 21.37
CA ARG A 102 27.92 -2.05 21.51
C ARG A 102 27.02 -1.16 20.65
N HIS A 103 26.50 -1.69 19.55
CA HIS A 103 25.64 -1.00 18.60
C HIS A 103 24.23 -1.60 18.56
N SER A 104 23.79 -2.29 19.63
CA SER A 104 22.43 -2.83 19.72
C SER A 104 21.39 -1.73 19.50
N GLY A 105 20.37 -2.03 18.70
CA GLY A 105 19.31 -1.11 18.30
C GLY A 105 19.67 -0.18 17.14
N MET A 106 20.92 -0.19 16.65
CA MET A 106 21.34 0.63 15.52
C MET A 106 21.31 -0.15 14.20
N THR A 107 21.04 0.55 13.10
CA THR A 107 21.15 0.00 11.75
C THR A 107 22.59 0.06 11.25
N LEU A 108 22.94 -0.76 10.24
CA LEU A 108 24.28 -0.73 9.62
C LEU A 108 24.67 0.68 9.13
N ALA A 109 23.71 1.44 8.59
CA ALA A 109 23.92 2.82 8.16
C ALA A 109 24.30 3.73 9.35
N GLN A 110 23.53 3.69 10.44
CA GLN A 110 23.81 4.47 11.64
C GLN A 110 25.15 4.12 12.29
N VAL A 111 25.50 2.82 12.32
CA VAL A 111 26.79 2.40 12.84
C VAL A 111 27.92 2.97 11.99
N SER A 112 27.79 2.98 10.66
CA SER A 112 28.81 3.48 9.76
C SER A 112 29.18 4.95 9.95
N GLU A 113 28.24 5.77 10.45
CA GLU A 113 28.44 7.19 10.74
C GLU A 113 29.24 7.44 12.02
N THR A 114 29.41 6.43 12.87
CA THR A 114 30.22 6.54 14.09
C THR A 114 31.71 6.47 13.78
N GLU A 115 32.53 7.12 14.61
CA GLU A 115 33.99 7.23 14.41
C GLU A 115 34.70 5.87 14.25
N GLN A 116 34.19 4.81 14.89
CA GLN A 116 34.72 3.44 14.80
C GLN A 116 33.80 2.47 14.05
N GLY A 117 32.71 2.99 13.48
CA GLY A 117 31.64 2.22 12.86
C GLY A 117 32.09 1.31 11.75
N MET A 118 32.81 1.88 10.78
CA MET A 118 33.34 1.12 9.65
C MET A 118 34.34 0.03 10.06
N ALA A 119 35.13 0.26 11.11
CA ALA A 119 36.04 -0.76 11.64
C ALA A 119 35.25 -1.90 12.32
N TYR A 120 34.19 -1.56 13.04
CA TYR A 120 33.31 -2.54 13.68
C TYR A 120 32.56 -3.38 12.65
N ILE A 121 31.98 -2.78 11.60
CA ILE A 121 31.25 -3.51 10.55
C ILE A 121 32.18 -4.50 9.82
N LYS A 122 33.43 -4.11 9.53
CA LYS A 122 34.44 -5.01 8.94
C LYS A 122 34.79 -6.16 9.87
N TRP A 123 35.02 -5.89 11.15
CA TRP A 123 35.25 -6.94 12.14
C TRP A 123 34.05 -7.89 12.24
N CYS A 124 32.82 -7.34 12.19
CA CYS A 124 31.60 -8.13 12.22
C CYS A 124 31.48 -9.05 11.00
N ALA A 125 31.81 -8.56 9.80
CA ALA A 125 31.80 -9.35 8.58
C ALA A 125 32.73 -10.57 8.63
N GLU A 126 33.86 -10.49 9.34
CA GLU A 126 34.85 -11.58 9.42
C GLU A 126 34.67 -12.47 10.66
N LYS A 127 34.56 -11.87 11.84
CA LYS A 127 34.79 -12.52 13.13
C LYS A 127 33.58 -12.62 14.05
N HIS A 128 32.42 -12.06 13.67
CA HIS A 128 31.25 -12.08 14.55
C HIS A 128 30.78 -13.50 14.92
N LYS A 129 30.19 -13.69 16.10
CA LYS A 129 29.69 -15.02 16.54
C LYS A 129 28.49 -15.52 15.71
N SER A 130 27.59 -14.60 15.36
CA SER A 130 26.36 -14.89 14.61
C SER A 130 26.60 -14.84 13.11
N GLY A 131 26.25 -15.92 12.40
CA GLY A 131 26.35 -16.01 10.94
C GLY A 131 25.50 -14.96 10.22
N SER A 132 24.28 -14.72 10.69
CA SER A 132 23.37 -13.71 10.09
C SER A 132 23.96 -12.30 10.12
N VAL A 133 24.63 -11.94 11.21
CA VAL A 133 25.31 -10.63 11.31
C VAL A 133 26.50 -10.56 10.35
N LYS A 134 27.25 -11.66 10.15
CA LYS A 134 28.35 -11.69 9.18
C LYS A 134 27.85 -11.45 7.77
N GLU A 135 26.81 -12.17 7.36
CA GLU A 135 26.24 -12.07 6.03
C GLU A 135 25.68 -10.67 5.77
N ALA A 136 24.88 -10.14 6.69
CA ALA A 136 24.34 -8.78 6.58
C ALA A 136 25.44 -7.72 6.47
N CYS A 137 26.51 -7.81 7.29
CA CYS A 137 27.64 -6.88 7.21
C CYS A 137 28.41 -7.02 5.90
N LYS A 138 28.61 -8.26 5.39
CA LYS A 138 29.27 -8.49 4.10
C LYS A 138 28.48 -7.93 2.93
N GLU A 139 27.18 -8.22 2.89
CA GLU A 139 26.28 -7.75 1.86
C GLU A 139 26.21 -6.22 1.84
N TRP A 140 26.12 -5.60 3.02
CA TRP A 140 26.15 -4.15 3.14
C TRP A 140 27.49 -3.55 2.70
N LEU A 141 28.63 -4.16 3.05
CA LEU A 141 29.94 -3.71 2.56
C LEU A 141 30.04 -3.77 1.03
N VAL A 142 29.48 -4.81 0.40
CA VAL A 142 29.39 -4.92 -1.06
C VAL A 142 28.49 -3.83 -1.65
N SER A 143 27.34 -3.55 -1.03
CA SER A 143 26.37 -2.56 -1.52
C SER A 143 26.90 -1.12 -1.47
N VAL A 144 27.74 -0.79 -0.48
CA VAL A 144 28.42 0.51 -0.39
C VAL A 144 29.69 0.61 -1.25
N GLY A 145 30.00 -0.42 -2.04
CA GLY A 145 31.16 -0.44 -2.93
C GLY A 145 32.49 -0.74 -2.23
N TYR A 146 32.47 -1.26 -1.00
CA TYR A 146 33.68 -1.72 -0.32
C TYR A 146 34.06 -3.11 -0.85
N THR A 147 34.81 -3.15 -1.94
CA THR A 147 35.47 -4.39 -2.38
C THR A 147 36.61 -4.66 -1.41
N ALA A 148 36.48 -5.68 -0.57
CA ALA A 148 37.59 -6.18 0.22
C ALA A 148 38.70 -6.62 -0.76
N THR A 149 39.73 -5.80 -0.90
CA THR A 149 40.92 -6.11 -1.68
C THR A 149 41.54 -7.35 -1.05
N GLN A 150 41.29 -8.52 -1.64
CA GLN A 150 41.91 -9.77 -1.22
C GLN A 150 43.43 -9.60 -1.34
N ARG A 151 44.13 -9.74 -0.21
CA ARG A 151 45.58 -9.91 -0.16
C ARG A 151 45.89 -11.37 0.10
#